data_AF-A0AAU0UPT3-F1
#
_entry.id   AF-A0AAU0UPT3-F1
#
_cell.length_a   1.000
_cell.length_b   1.000
_cell.length_c   1.000
_cell.angle_alpha   90.00
_cell.angle_beta   90.00
_cell.angle_gamma   90.00
#
_symmetry.space_group_name_H-M   'P 1'
#
loop_
_entity.id
_entity.type
_entity.pdbx_description
1 polymer ?
#
loop_
_entity_poly.entity_id
_entity_poly.type
_entity_poly.pdbx_seq_one_letter_code
_entity_poly.pdbx_strand_id
1 'polypeptide(L)'
;MEIKAVSQEIVDMLVQRTTELSQGRNAGCLGFIDDTGFVSSSTKVIDGGLNGIPLRIMLSHITNMEGKSLIEGMSSVPDNAVLIMTRPGKTGLITDVSGVDFFNLPIISIGVKNNGLAGIGLIMPKEEYFDLATESEMLNLATLGSVTMDDEKEVLKKSNLLSLKYLELTTELGVSNKNGSDEYTSQHEHTIDIPRIKINAIDKGLARDLVDRSMEVGQGREVAMMGRIEDGRVVSQGQIVEGGIGFVPSRLLASSAVDISQKSLRKIYSELVPEDAVIVHTHPGGTGVMHIGDANAGPGTWGRAIVAIGHDAKGKIRGATVVESGDKLYQLADEDEQLGLQFFQAETPEREAEIRNRKFGIAQEYTGLCKPIQIN
;
A
#
# COMPACT_ATOMS: atom_id res chain seq x y z
N MET A 1 17.08 12.06 11.88
CA MET A 1 18.08 11.09 12.37
C MET A 1 18.93 10.65 11.19
N GLU A 2 20.26 10.59 11.31
CA GLU A 2 21.17 10.16 10.23
C GLU A 2 21.57 8.70 10.47
N ILE A 3 21.47 7.86 9.44
CA ILE A 3 21.87 6.44 9.50
C ILE A 3 23.29 6.33 8.96
N LYS A 4 24.23 5.88 9.79
CA LYS A 4 25.65 5.77 9.44
C LYS A 4 26.00 4.41 8.85
N ALA A 5 25.45 3.33 9.42
CA ALA A 5 25.68 1.96 8.97
C ALA A 5 24.63 1.01 9.54
N VAL A 6 24.53 -0.18 8.95
CA VAL A 6 23.77 -1.32 9.46
C VAL A 6 24.71 -2.37 10.05
N SER A 7 24.29 -3.06 11.12
CA SER A 7 25.08 -4.16 11.70
C SER A 7 25.28 -5.29 10.69
N GLN A 8 26.50 -5.84 10.64
CA GLN A 8 26.86 -7.00 9.82
C GLN A 8 25.97 -8.21 10.12
N GLU A 9 25.60 -8.43 11.38
CA GLU A 9 24.76 -9.58 11.77
C GLU A 9 23.36 -9.52 11.14
N ILE A 10 22.75 -8.32 11.09
CA ILE A 10 21.45 -8.12 10.43
C ILE A 10 21.57 -8.36 8.93
N VAL A 11 22.65 -7.86 8.31
CA VAL A 11 22.90 -8.05 6.88
C VAL A 11 23.10 -9.53 6.55
N ASP A 12 23.96 -10.23 7.29
CA ASP A 12 24.26 -11.64 7.09
C ASP A 12 23.02 -12.51 7.26
N MET A 13 22.22 -12.25 8.30
CA MET A 13 20.95 -12.92 8.55
C MET A 13 20.00 -12.79 7.34
N LEU A 14 19.84 -11.58 6.80
CA LEU A 14 18.96 -11.31 5.67
C LEU A 14 19.49 -11.90 4.35
N VAL A 15 20.79 -11.80 4.09
CA VAL A 15 21.44 -12.36 2.89
C VAL A 15 21.38 -13.89 2.91
N GLN A 16 21.70 -14.50 4.06
CA GLN A 16 21.59 -15.94 4.25
C GLN A 16 20.14 -16.38 4.03
N ARG A 17 19.17 -15.72 4.70
CA ARG A 17 17.77 -16.09 4.57
C ARG A 17 17.27 -15.99 3.13
N THR A 18 17.64 -14.93 2.42
CA THR A 18 17.29 -14.75 1.00
C THR A 18 17.87 -15.86 0.12
N THR A 19 19.11 -16.29 0.42
CA THR A 19 19.76 -17.40 -0.29
C THR A 19 19.05 -18.72 -0.03
N GLU A 20 18.63 -18.98 1.22
CA GLU A 20 17.85 -20.16 1.61
C GLU A 20 16.48 -20.19 0.92
N LEU A 21 15.77 -19.04 0.86
CA LEU A 21 14.46 -18.96 0.21
C LEU A 21 14.54 -19.24 -1.29
N SER A 22 15.66 -18.89 -1.94
CA SER A 22 15.89 -19.09 -3.36
C SER A 22 14.79 -18.47 -4.24
N GLN A 23 14.76 -18.79 -5.55
CA GLN A 23 13.68 -18.43 -6.47
C GLN A 23 13.38 -16.92 -6.62
N GLY A 24 14.32 -16.06 -6.28
CA GLY A 24 14.13 -14.61 -6.37
C GLY A 24 13.18 -14.04 -5.30
N ARG A 25 12.95 -14.77 -4.21
CA ARG A 25 12.16 -14.30 -3.06
C ARG A 25 12.98 -13.38 -2.17
N ASN A 26 12.40 -12.27 -1.77
CA ASN A 26 13.02 -11.36 -0.81
C ASN A 26 12.78 -11.81 0.63
N ALA A 27 13.52 -11.22 1.56
CA ALA A 27 13.32 -11.27 3.00
C ALA A 27 13.36 -9.84 3.54
N GLY A 28 12.71 -9.57 4.66
CA GLY A 28 12.71 -8.23 5.24
C GLY A 28 12.40 -8.22 6.74
N CYS A 29 12.73 -7.11 7.38
CA CYS A 29 12.44 -6.84 8.79
C CYS A 29 12.35 -5.33 9.03
N LEU A 30 11.92 -4.95 10.24
CA LEU A 30 12.08 -3.59 10.73
C LEU A 30 13.35 -3.54 11.57
N GLY A 31 14.29 -2.67 11.19
CA GLY A 31 15.48 -2.35 11.97
C GLY A 31 15.25 -1.14 12.86
N PHE A 32 16.10 -0.95 13.86
CA PHE A 32 16.03 0.19 14.79
C PHE A 32 17.39 0.87 14.93
N ILE A 33 17.36 2.19 14.82
CA ILE A 33 18.52 3.05 14.89
C ILE A 33 18.82 3.38 16.36
N ASP A 34 20.05 3.15 16.78
CA ASP A 34 20.56 3.50 18.11
C ASP A 34 20.96 4.98 18.22
N ASP A 35 21.27 5.43 19.44
CA ASP A 35 21.69 6.81 19.72
C ASP A 35 23.00 7.21 19.01
N THR A 36 23.74 6.25 18.47
CA THR A 36 24.98 6.50 17.72
C THR A 36 24.76 6.59 16.21
N GLY A 37 23.53 6.34 15.74
CA GLY A 37 23.12 6.38 14.33
C GLY A 37 23.32 5.05 13.59
N PHE A 38 23.45 3.93 14.30
CA PHE A 38 23.62 2.60 13.71
C PHE A 38 22.33 1.80 13.82
N VAL A 39 22.03 1.01 12.80
CA VAL A 39 20.94 0.02 12.88
C VAL A 39 21.48 -1.21 13.59
N SER A 40 21.17 -1.34 14.89
CA SER A 40 21.77 -2.34 15.78
C SER A 40 20.83 -3.47 16.17
N SER A 41 19.51 -3.29 16.09
CA SER A 41 18.53 -4.35 16.32
C SER A 41 17.53 -4.43 15.17
N SER A 42 16.86 -5.57 15.04
CA SER A 42 15.70 -5.73 14.18
C SER A 42 14.63 -6.59 14.82
N THR A 43 13.42 -6.53 14.27
CA THR A 43 12.42 -7.59 14.45
C THR A 43 12.88 -8.89 13.80
N LYS A 44 12.13 -9.97 14.02
CA LYS A 44 12.23 -11.20 13.24
C LYS A 44 12.25 -10.93 11.74
N VAL A 45 13.08 -11.69 11.02
CA VAL A 45 13.07 -11.73 9.55
C VAL A 45 11.82 -12.43 9.05
N ILE A 46 11.16 -11.77 8.10
CA ILE A 46 9.96 -12.23 7.43
C ILE A 46 10.30 -12.59 6.00
N ASP A 47 9.86 -13.77 5.59
CA ASP A 47 10.03 -14.24 4.21
C ASP A 47 9.09 -13.49 3.27
N GLY A 48 9.52 -13.28 2.03
CA GLY A 48 8.66 -12.80 0.96
C GLY A 48 7.65 -13.87 0.54
N GLY A 49 6.37 -13.48 0.52
CA GLY A 49 5.26 -14.26 -0.03
C GLY A 49 5.00 -13.96 -1.51
N LEU A 50 3.86 -14.45 -2.01
CA LEU A 50 3.45 -14.28 -3.42
C LEU A 50 3.40 -12.82 -3.89
N ASN A 51 3.07 -11.90 -2.98
CA ASN A 51 2.88 -10.47 -3.26
C ASN A 51 4.03 -9.61 -2.68
N GLY A 52 5.19 -10.20 -2.40
CA GLY A 52 6.31 -9.53 -1.71
C GLY A 52 6.28 -9.74 -0.21
N ILE A 53 6.82 -8.80 0.57
CA ILE A 53 6.88 -8.94 2.03
C ILE A 53 5.47 -8.79 2.62
N PRO A 54 4.95 -9.77 3.38
CA PRO A 54 3.66 -9.67 4.04
C PRO A 54 3.72 -8.63 5.16
N LEU A 55 3.06 -7.49 4.94
CA LEU A 55 3.20 -6.31 5.78
C LEU A 55 2.46 -6.47 7.10
N ARG A 56 1.30 -7.15 7.11
CA ARG A 56 0.56 -7.39 8.36
C ARG A 56 1.35 -8.33 9.27
N ILE A 57 1.97 -9.37 8.71
CA ILE A 57 2.88 -10.25 9.45
C ILE A 57 4.09 -9.47 9.97
N MET A 58 4.71 -8.61 9.17
CA MET A 58 5.83 -7.77 9.62
C MET A 58 5.42 -6.85 10.78
N LEU A 59 4.29 -6.14 10.66
CA LEU A 59 3.78 -5.24 11.70
C LEU A 59 3.34 -5.99 12.96
N SER A 60 2.98 -7.28 12.87
CA SER A 60 2.62 -8.11 14.03
C SER A 60 3.76 -8.29 15.04
N HIS A 61 5.02 -8.06 14.61
CA HIS A 61 6.19 -8.04 15.48
C HIS A 61 6.37 -6.72 16.25
N ILE A 62 5.58 -5.69 15.94
CA ILE A 62 5.59 -4.38 16.60
C ILE A 62 4.31 -4.15 17.42
N THR A 63 3.16 -4.58 16.91
CA THR A 63 1.86 -4.35 17.51
C THR A 63 0.88 -5.47 17.17
N ASN A 64 -0.14 -5.70 17.99
CA ASN A 64 -1.21 -6.64 17.63
C ASN A 64 -1.96 -6.12 16.40
N MET A 65 -2.01 -6.89 15.31
CA MET A 65 -2.68 -6.54 14.05
C MET A 65 -4.13 -7.04 13.95
N GLU A 66 -4.60 -7.83 14.91
CA GLU A 66 -5.98 -8.29 14.97
C GLU A 66 -6.94 -7.10 15.00
N GLY A 67 -7.92 -7.09 14.08
CA GLY A 67 -8.92 -6.02 14.00
C GLY A 67 -8.41 -4.68 13.44
N LYS A 68 -7.15 -4.60 12.99
CA LYS A 68 -6.51 -3.35 12.52
C LYS A 68 -6.21 -3.35 11.03
N SER A 69 -6.33 -2.18 10.42
CA SER A 69 -5.82 -1.87 9.09
C SER A 69 -4.30 -1.69 9.08
N LEU A 70 -3.69 -1.64 7.89
CA LEU A 70 -2.25 -1.39 7.77
C LEU A 70 -1.85 -0.03 8.37
N ILE A 71 -2.62 1.05 8.13
CA ILE A 71 -2.28 2.38 8.64
C ILE A 71 -2.30 2.46 10.17
N GLU A 72 -3.21 1.73 10.82
CA GLU A 72 -3.26 1.63 12.29
C GLU A 72 -2.01 0.92 12.81
N GLY A 73 -1.63 -0.20 12.17
CA GLY A 73 -0.40 -0.92 12.50
C GLY A 73 0.87 -0.11 12.26
N MET A 74 0.96 0.57 11.10
CA MET A 74 2.08 1.44 10.75
C MET A 74 2.24 2.59 11.74
N SER A 75 1.14 3.10 12.31
CA SER A 75 1.19 4.17 13.30
C SER A 75 1.88 3.78 14.61
N SER A 76 1.97 2.49 14.92
CA SER A 76 2.75 1.97 16.06
C SER A 76 4.24 1.80 15.79
N VAL A 77 4.69 1.98 14.55
CA VAL A 77 6.11 1.83 14.21
C VAL A 77 6.88 3.03 14.77
N PRO A 78 7.91 2.81 15.62
CA PRO A 78 8.71 3.86 16.23
C PRO A 78 9.42 4.77 15.22
N ASP A 79 9.66 6.02 15.62
CA ASP A 79 10.34 7.02 14.78
C ASP A 79 11.80 6.67 14.44
N ASN A 80 12.45 5.84 15.26
CA ASN A 80 13.80 5.35 15.01
C ASN A 80 13.84 4.06 14.18
N ALA A 81 12.69 3.61 13.64
CA ALA A 81 12.64 2.42 12.81
C ALA A 81 13.13 2.68 11.38
N VAL A 82 13.58 1.61 10.73
CA VAL A 82 13.96 1.56 9.32
C VAL A 82 13.41 0.29 8.69
N LEU A 83 12.89 0.38 7.47
CA LEU A 83 12.47 -0.81 6.74
C LEU A 83 13.67 -1.41 6.02
N ILE A 84 14.00 -2.66 6.33
CA ILE A 84 15.11 -3.38 5.68
C ILE A 84 14.52 -4.49 4.82
N MET A 85 14.92 -4.53 3.55
CA MET A 85 14.48 -5.59 2.63
C MET A 85 15.62 -6.03 1.72
N THR A 86 15.67 -7.31 1.39
CA THR A 86 16.58 -7.82 0.37
C THR A 86 15.98 -7.69 -1.03
N ARG A 87 16.86 -7.57 -2.03
CA ARG A 87 16.52 -7.50 -3.45
C ARG A 87 17.35 -8.56 -4.18
N PRO A 88 16.85 -9.81 -4.28
CA PRO A 88 17.54 -10.86 -5.00
C PRO A 88 17.70 -10.50 -6.49
N GLY A 89 18.89 -10.76 -7.04
CA GLY A 89 19.26 -10.41 -8.41
C GLY A 89 19.63 -8.92 -8.62
N LYS A 90 19.61 -8.09 -7.58
CA LYS A 90 19.91 -6.65 -7.64
C LYS A 90 21.11 -6.29 -6.75
N THR A 91 21.62 -5.07 -6.91
CA THR A 91 22.78 -4.55 -6.16
C THR A 91 22.41 -3.76 -4.91
N GLY A 92 21.12 -3.63 -4.60
CA GLY A 92 20.63 -2.81 -3.49
C GLY A 92 20.13 -1.42 -3.91
N LEU A 93 20.35 -1.02 -5.16
CA LEU A 93 19.83 0.23 -5.72
C LEU A 93 18.29 0.32 -5.59
N ILE A 94 17.80 1.45 -5.09
CA ILE A 94 16.38 1.75 -4.95
C ILE A 94 15.98 2.62 -6.15
N THR A 95 14.92 2.23 -6.85
CA THR A 95 14.56 2.80 -8.16
C THR A 95 13.18 3.45 -8.16
N ASP A 96 12.61 3.69 -6.98
CA ASP A 96 11.33 4.36 -6.79
C ASP A 96 11.26 4.92 -5.35
N VAL A 97 10.27 5.76 -5.10
CA VAL A 97 10.03 6.40 -3.80
C VAL A 97 8.77 5.87 -3.09
N SER A 98 8.14 4.81 -3.61
CA SER A 98 6.83 4.35 -3.13
C SER A 98 6.88 3.88 -1.68
N GLY A 99 7.94 3.14 -1.31
CA GLY A 99 8.09 2.66 0.06
C GLY A 99 8.32 3.78 1.07
N VAL A 100 9.17 4.78 0.74
CA VAL A 100 9.42 5.91 1.66
C VAL A 100 8.16 6.75 1.82
N ASP A 101 7.39 6.91 0.76
CA ASP A 101 6.10 7.60 0.81
C ASP A 101 5.07 6.85 1.66
N PHE A 102 4.95 5.53 1.44
CA PHE A 102 3.96 4.71 2.13
C PHE A 102 4.22 4.60 3.63
N PHE A 103 5.46 4.28 4.05
CA PHE A 103 5.80 4.05 5.46
C PHE A 103 6.23 5.32 6.20
N ASN A 104 6.68 6.36 5.47
CA ASN A 104 7.40 7.50 6.03
C ASN A 104 8.60 7.09 6.89
N LEU A 105 9.34 6.06 6.46
CA LEU A 105 10.52 5.52 7.13
C LEU A 105 11.70 5.51 6.17
N PRO A 106 12.94 5.55 6.67
CA PRO A 106 14.10 5.17 5.88
C PRO A 106 13.93 3.76 5.31
N ILE A 107 14.46 3.51 4.12
CA ILE A 107 14.49 2.19 3.50
C ILE A 107 15.92 1.78 3.21
N ILE A 108 16.31 0.63 3.74
CA ILE A 108 17.55 -0.06 3.45
C ILE A 108 17.24 -1.24 2.51
N SER A 109 17.88 -1.22 1.35
CA SER A 109 17.73 -2.23 0.31
C SER A 109 19.04 -3.00 0.15
N ILE A 110 19.03 -4.27 0.52
CA ILE A 110 20.19 -5.15 0.48
C ILE A 110 20.18 -5.94 -0.82
N GLY A 111 21.12 -5.68 -1.71
CA GLY A 111 21.29 -6.44 -2.95
C GLY A 111 21.88 -7.82 -2.69
N VAL A 112 21.27 -8.87 -3.26
CA VAL A 112 21.77 -10.24 -3.17
C VAL A 112 22.05 -10.78 -4.56
N LYS A 113 23.32 -11.07 -4.87
CA LYS A 113 23.76 -11.68 -6.13
C LYS A 113 24.76 -12.78 -5.86
N ASN A 114 24.75 -13.83 -6.69
CA ASN A 114 25.69 -14.95 -6.60
C ASN A 114 25.80 -15.52 -5.16
N ASN A 115 24.67 -15.63 -4.46
CA ASN A 115 24.56 -16.11 -3.07
C ASN A 115 25.35 -15.27 -2.04
N GLY A 116 25.53 -13.97 -2.29
CA GLY A 116 26.19 -13.06 -1.37
C GLY A 116 25.70 -11.63 -1.47
N LEU A 117 26.23 -10.79 -0.59
CA LEU A 117 25.98 -9.36 -0.57
C LEU A 117 26.54 -8.69 -1.83
N ALA A 118 25.70 -7.96 -2.55
CA ALA A 118 26.09 -7.18 -3.73
C ALA A 118 26.28 -5.69 -3.45
N GLY A 119 25.58 -5.17 -2.44
CA GLY A 119 25.60 -3.75 -2.06
C GLY A 119 24.39 -3.41 -1.19
N ILE A 120 24.42 -2.26 -0.53
CA ILE A 120 23.36 -1.78 0.34
C ILE A 120 23.01 -0.36 -0.05
N GLY A 121 21.78 -0.16 -0.51
CA GLY A 121 21.22 1.16 -0.79
C GLY A 121 20.43 1.68 0.42
N LEU A 122 20.51 2.98 0.65
CA LEU A 122 19.70 3.72 1.62
C LEU A 122 19.00 4.86 0.91
N ILE A 123 17.70 5.00 1.17
CA ILE A 123 16.93 6.20 0.87
C ILE A 123 16.28 6.69 2.17
N MET A 124 16.45 7.99 2.44
CA MET A 124 15.82 8.66 3.58
C MET A 124 14.50 9.29 3.13
N PRO A 125 13.46 9.33 3.98
CA PRO A 125 12.23 10.05 3.67
C PRO A 125 12.54 11.55 3.60
N LYS A 126 12.10 12.19 2.51
CA LYS A 126 12.22 13.64 2.30
C LYS A 126 10.94 14.16 1.67
N GLU A 127 10.59 15.39 2.01
CA GLU A 127 9.43 16.10 1.48
C GLU A 127 9.36 16.07 -0.05
N GLU A 128 10.48 16.36 -0.71
CA GLU A 128 10.61 16.33 -2.17
C GLU A 128 10.33 14.95 -2.79
N TYR A 129 10.55 13.85 -2.06
CA TYR A 129 10.30 12.50 -2.56
C TYR A 129 8.81 12.15 -2.56
N PHE A 130 8.02 12.73 -1.66
CA PHE A 130 6.57 12.56 -1.65
C PHE A 130 5.91 13.28 -2.84
N ASP A 131 6.47 14.43 -3.23
CA ASP A 131 6.05 15.13 -4.44
C ASP A 131 6.42 14.32 -5.70
N LEU A 132 7.58 13.67 -5.74
CA LEU A 132 7.94 12.74 -6.82
C LEU A 132 6.99 11.52 -6.89
N ALA A 133 6.54 10.99 -5.76
CA ALA A 133 5.53 9.93 -5.73
C ALA A 133 4.21 10.40 -6.36
N THR A 134 3.82 11.65 -6.09
CA THR A 134 2.65 12.29 -6.71
C THR A 134 2.85 12.44 -8.23
N GLU A 135 4.02 12.92 -8.67
CA GLU A 135 4.38 13.01 -10.09
C GLU A 135 4.28 11.65 -10.77
N SER A 136 4.73 10.58 -10.10
CA SER A 136 4.64 9.21 -10.60
C SER A 136 3.19 8.76 -10.80
N GLU A 137 2.30 8.99 -9.83
CA GLU A 137 0.88 8.65 -9.96
C GLU A 137 0.23 9.43 -11.12
N MET A 138 0.52 10.73 -11.25
CA MET A 138 0.01 11.56 -12.35
C MET A 138 0.48 11.08 -13.72
N LEU A 139 1.77 10.71 -13.86
CA LEU A 139 2.31 10.22 -15.13
C LEU A 139 1.72 8.86 -15.51
N ASN A 140 1.48 7.98 -14.54
CA ASN A 140 0.80 6.70 -14.76
C ASN A 140 -0.62 6.93 -15.31
N LEU A 141 -1.38 7.86 -14.72
CA LEU A 141 -2.70 8.22 -15.24
C LEU A 141 -2.65 8.89 -16.61
N ALA A 142 -1.70 9.80 -16.83
CA ALA A 142 -1.53 10.45 -18.11
C ALA A 142 -1.20 9.45 -19.23
N THR A 143 -0.48 8.37 -18.90
CA THR A 143 -0.18 7.28 -19.84
C THR A 143 -1.45 6.52 -20.23
N LEU A 144 -2.34 6.27 -19.27
CA LEU A 144 -3.63 5.61 -19.54
C LEU A 144 -4.62 6.54 -20.28
N GLY A 145 -4.50 7.85 -20.06
CA GLY A 145 -5.37 8.86 -20.66
C GLY A 145 -4.91 9.37 -22.02
N SER A 146 -3.72 9.01 -22.51
CA SER A 146 -3.22 9.51 -23.79
C SER A 146 -4.02 8.94 -24.96
N VAL A 147 -4.51 9.82 -25.83
CA VAL A 147 -5.35 9.45 -27.00
C VAL A 147 -4.60 9.52 -28.32
N THR A 148 -3.41 10.12 -28.34
CA THR A 148 -2.53 10.18 -29.52
C THR A 148 -1.15 9.60 -29.22
N MET A 149 -0.49 9.08 -30.26
CA MET A 149 0.88 8.58 -30.15
C MET A 149 1.87 9.67 -29.73
N ASP A 150 1.63 10.93 -30.10
CA ASP A 150 2.54 12.03 -29.76
C ASP A 150 2.37 12.44 -28.29
N ASP A 151 1.14 12.49 -27.77
CA ASP A 151 0.90 12.68 -26.34
C ASP A 151 1.53 11.55 -25.52
N GLU A 152 1.33 10.30 -25.93
CA GLU A 152 1.91 9.14 -25.26
C GLU A 152 3.45 9.19 -25.25
N LYS A 153 4.08 9.57 -26.38
CA LYS A 153 5.54 9.78 -26.43
C LYS A 153 6.01 10.83 -25.42
N GLU A 154 5.31 11.95 -25.28
CA GLU A 154 5.68 13.00 -24.34
C GLU A 154 5.51 12.56 -22.88
N VAL A 155 4.46 11.81 -22.56
CA VAL A 155 4.28 11.22 -21.22
C VAL A 155 5.38 10.20 -20.92
N LEU A 156 5.71 9.32 -21.86
CA LEU A 156 6.79 8.34 -21.70
C LEU A 156 8.16 8.99 -21.53
N LYS A 157 8.44 10.10 -22.23
CA LYS A 157 9.67 10.89 -22.00
C LYS A 157 9.74 11.41 -20.56
N LYS A 158 8.65 11.96 -20.03
CA LYS A 158 8.60 12.43 -18.64
C LYS A 158 8.76 11.29 -17.64
N SER A 159 8.09 10.16 -17.88
CA SER A 159 8.22 8.94 -17.05
C SER A 159 9.66 8.41 -17.01
N ASN A 160 10.35 8.40 -18.16
CA ASN A 160 11.75 8.02 -18.24
C ASN A 160 12.66 9.01 -17.50
N LEU A 161 12.41 10.32 -17.63
CA LEU A 161 13.16 11.34 -16.87
C LEU A 161 12.96 11.18 -15.36
N LEU A 162 11.74 10.92 -14.91
CA LEU A 162 11.45 10.62 -13.50
C LEU A 162 12.18 9.35 -13.03
N SER A 163 12.17 8.29 -13.85
CA SER A 163 12.90 7.05 -13.55
C SER A 163 14.41 7.28 -13.44
N LEU A 164 14.99 8.14 -14.28
CA LEU A 164 16.39 8.54 -14.17
C LEU A 164 16.66 9.34 -12.89
N LYS A 165 15.76 10.24 -12.47
CA LYS A 165 15.89 10.96 -11.20
C LYS A 165 15.96 10.00 -10.02
N TYR A 166 15.17 8.91 -10.01
CA TYR A 166 15.18 7.93 -8.92
C TYR A 166 16.54 7.26 -8.71
N LEU A 167 17.33 7.07 -9.77
CA LEU A 167 18.66 6.46 -9.68
C LEU A 167 19.63 7.29 -8.83
N GLU A 168 19.42 8.61 -8.77
CA GLU A 168 20.26 9.56 -8.04
C GLU A 168 19.84 9.74 -6.58
N LEU A 169 18.71 9.17 -6.15
CA LEU A 169 18.19 9.35 -4.79
C LEU A 169 18.79 8.36 -3.78
N THR A 170 19.29 7.22 -4.27
CA THR A 170 19.86 6.18 -3.42
C THR A 170 21.29 6.52 -3.05
N THR A 171 21.61 6.38 -1.77
CA THR A 171 22.97 6.48 -1.25
C THR A 171 23.49 5.10 -0.86
N GLU A 172 24.79 4.88 -0.97
CA GLU A 172 25.40 3.65 -0.45
C GLU A 172 25.47 3.69 1.07
N LEU A 173 25.09 2.59 1.73
CA LEU A 173 25.16 2.47 3.19
C LEU A 173 26.25 1.47 3.59
N GLY A 174 27.11 1.89 4.51
CA GLY A 174 28.15 1.04 5.07
C GLY A 174 27.63 -0.06 5.98
N VAL A 175 28.46 -1.08 6.20
CA VAL A 175 28.22 -2.14 7.18
C VAL A 175 29.17 -1.97 8.37
N SER A 176 28.66 -2.17 9.58
CA SER A 176 29.44 -2.08 10.81
C SER A 176 29.67 -3.46 11.41
N ASN A 177 30.90 -3.70 11.89
CA ASN A 177 31.25 -4.89 12.67
C ASN A 177 30.78 -4.82 14.14
N LYS A 178 29.98 -3.82 14.51
CA LYS A 178 29.33 -3.82 15.82
C LYS A 178 28.31 -4.96 15.86
N ASN A 179 28.41 -5.80 16.88
CA ASN A 179 27.41 -6.82 17.16
C ASN A 179 26.03 -6.15 17.25
N GLY A 180 25.03 -6.81 16.69
CA GLY A 180 23.65 -6.41 16.90
C GLY A 180 23.27 -6.60 18.37
N SER A 181 22.30 -5.83 18.82
CA SER A 181 21.59 -6.12 20.06
C SER A 181 20.54 -7.21 19.80
N ASP A 182 20.01 -7.78 20.89
CA ASP A 182 18.96 -8.81 20.84
C ASP A 182 17.78 -8.43 19.95
N GLU A 183 17.04 -9.43 19.48
CA GLU A 183 15.82 -9.25 18.69
C GLU A 183 14.88 -8.28 19.39
N TYR A 184 14.48 -7.22 18.68
CA TYR A 184 13.61 -6.21 19.23
C TYR A 184 12.21 -6.80 19.42
N THR A 185 11.82 -6.92 20.69
CA THR A 185 10.50 -7.39 21.10
C THR A 185 9.84 -6.29 21.92
N SER A 186 9.16 -5.38 21.24
CA SER A 186 8.29 -4.43 21.93
C SER A 186 6.90 -4.50 21.33
N GLN A 187 5.89 -4.50 22.18
CA GLN A 187 4.53 -4.17 21.79
C GLN A 187 4.34 -2.69 22.04
N HIS A 188 4.40 -1.88 20.98
CA HIS A 188 4.00 -0.49 21.05
C HIS A 188 2.48 -0.40 20.94
N GLU A 189 1.85 0.14 21.98
CA GLU A 189 0.39 0.32 22.06
C GLU A 189 -0.09 1.67 21.48
N HIS A 190 0.82 2.52 20.99
CA HIS A 190 0.42 3.74 20.29
C HIS A 190 -0.10 3.39 18.89
N THR A 191 -1.38 3.07 18.78
CA THR A 191 -2.12 3.03 17.51
C THR A 191 -3.03 4.23 17.41
N ILE A 192 -3.14 4.81 16.22
CA ILE A 192 -4.34 5.58 15.89
C ILE A 192 -5.53 4.62 15.92
N ASP A 193 -6.68 5.08 16.39
CA ASP A 193 -7.93 4.33 16.31
C ASP A 193 -8.81 4.99 15.25
N ILE A 194 -9.10 4.27 14.17
CA ILE A 194 -9.94 4.81 13.09
C ILE A 194 -11.39 4.36 13.35
N PRO A 195 -12.35 5.28 13.47
CA PRO A 195 -13.71 4.90 13.82
C PRO A 195 -14.34 4.00 12.75
N ARG A 196 -14.95 2.91 13.21
CA ARG A 196 -15.67 1.95 12.37
C ARG A 196 -17.10 2.42 12.13
N ILE A 197 -17.28 3.41 11.27
CA ILE A 197 -18.58 4.06 11.02
C ILE A 197 -19.41 3.25 10.02
N LYS A 198 -20.69 3.01 10.36
CA LYS A 198 -21.65 2.33 9.48
C LYS A 198 -22.22 3.29 8.43
N ILE A 199 -22.26 2.82 7.20
CA ILE A 199 -22.77 3.53 6.02
C ILE A 199 -24.00 2.81 5.51
N ASN A 200 -25.10 3.55 5.37
CA ASN A 200 -26.39 3.02 4.93
C ASN A 200 -26.86 3.64 3.61
N ALA A 201 -26.33 4.81 3.25
CA ALA A 201 -26.75 5.52 2.06
C ALA A 201 -25.63 6.40 1.47
N ILE A 202 -25.80 6.80 0.23
CA ILE A 202 -25.02 7.82 -0.47
C ILE A 202 -25.95 8.86 -1.08
N ASP A 203 -25.52 10.11 -1.04
CA ASP A 203 -26.21 11.22 -1.68
C ASP A 203 -26.37 11.00 -3.18
N LYS A 204 -27.60 11.15 -3.67
CA LYS A 204 -27.94 10.95 -5.08
C LYS A 204 -27.27 11.96 -6.02
N GLY A 205 -27.07 13.21 -5.58
CA GLY A 205 -26.36 14.23 -6.35
C GLY A 205 -24.91 13.83 -6.52
N LEU A 206 -24.22 13.52 -5.42
CA LEU A 206 -22.86 13.00 -5.43
C LEU A 206 -22.70 11.78 -6.34
N ALA A 207 -23.59 10.79 -6.22
CA ALA A 207 -23.52 9.59 -7.04
C ALA A 207 -23.69 9.91 -8.54
N ARG A 208 -24.50 10.92 -8.87
CA ARG A 208 -24.69 11.36 -10.24
C ARG A 208 -23.48 12.11 -10.78
N ASP A 209 -22.92 13.03 -10.00
CA ASP A 209 -21.74 13.82 -10.38
C ASP A 209 -20.54 12.93 -10.69
N LEU A 210 -20.30 11.89 -9.87
CA LEU A 210 -19.24 10.90 -10.12
C LEU A 210 -19.48 10.11 -11.41
N VAL A 211 -20.71 9.65 -11.66
CA VAL A 211 -21.01 8.89 -12.88
C VAL A 211 -20.93 9.78 -14.12
N ASP A 212 -21.41 11.01 -14.05
CA ASP A 212 -21.30 11.96 -15.16
C ASP A 212 -19.82 12.23 -15.47
N ARG A 213 -18.97 12.43 -14.45
CA ARG A 213 -17.53 12.56 -14.66
C ARG A 213 -16.89 11.30 -15.23
N SER A 214 -17.25 10.11 -14.77
CA SER A 214 -16.76 8.84 -15.34
C SER A 214 -17.12 8.70 -16.82
N MET A 215 -18.32 9.13 -17.22
CA MET A 215 -18.76 9.12 -18.61
C MET A 215 -17.99 10.12 -19.49
N GLU A 216 -17.55 11.26 -18.93
CA GLU A 216 -16.72 12.24 -19.64
C GLU A 216 -15.28 11.75 -19.87
N VAL A 217 -14.70 11.08 -18.88
CA VAL A 217 -13.28 10.69 -18.87
C VAL A 217 -13.00 9.50 -19.81
N GLY A 218 -14.02 8.70 -20.13
CA GLY A 218 -13.95 7.63 -21.12
C GLY A 218 -14.25 6.25 -20.55
N GLN A 219 -14.60 5.30 -21.43
CA GLN A 219 -15.03 3.96 -21.01
C GLN A 219 -13.91 3.21 -20.28
N GLY A 220 -14.26 2.63 -19.13
CA GLY A 220 -13.38 1.76 -18.34
C GLY A 220 -12.47 2.50 -17.35
N ARG A 221 -12.50 3.85 -17.32
CA ARG A 221 -11.79 4.62 -16.29
C ARG A 221 -12.67 4.88 -15.08
N GLU A 222 -12.12 4.60 -13.92
CA GLU A 222 -12.76 4.92 -12.66
C GLU A 222 -12.55 6.39 -12.33
N VAL A 223 -13.47 6.97 -11.59
CA VAL A 223 -13.29 8.27 -10.95
C VAL A 223 -13.64 8.12 -9.48
N ALA A 224 -12.99 8.90 -8.63
CA ALA A 224 -13.13 8.76 -7.20
C ALA A 224 -13.02 10.08 -6.48
N MET A 225 -13.37 10.07 -5.20
CA MET A 225 -13.16 11.18 -4.29
C MET A 225 -13.22 10.72 -2.84
N MET A 226 -12.74 11.55 -1.94
CA MET A 226 -13.08 11.46 -0.52
C MET A 226 -14.46 12.10 -0.28
N GLY A 227 -15.41 11.29 0.16
CA GLY A 227 -16.67 11.73 0.73
C GLY A 227 -16.58 11.82 2.25
N ARG A 228 -17.65 12.33 2.86
CA ARG A 228 -17.82 12.43 4.31
C ARG A 228 -19.05 11.67 4.76
N ILE A 229 -19.00 11.05 5.93
CA ILE A 229 -20.15 10.37 6.52
C ILE A 229 -20.90 11.33 7.46
N GLU A 230 -22.17 11.59 7.17
CA GLU A 230 -23.10 12.35 8.00
C GLU A 230 -24.32 11.47 8.32
N ASP A 231 -24.50 11.11 9.59
CA ASP A 231 -25.60 10.23 10.06
C ASP A 231 -25.75 8.91 9.25
N GLY A 232 -24.62 8.34 8.82
CA GLY A 232 -24.56 7.12 8.01
C GLY A 232 -24.91 7.30 6.53
N ARG A 233 -25.05 8.55 6.07
CA ARG A 233 -25.15 8.93 4.65
C ARG A 233 -23.84 9.54 4.17
N VAL A 234 -23.38 9.12 3.00
CA VAL A 234 -22.18 9.69 2.37
C VAL A 234 -22.55 10.96 1.59
N VAL A 235 -21.88 12.06 1.91
CA VAL A 235 -22.01 13.36 1.22
C VAL A 235 -20.67 13.78 0.59
N SER A 236 -20.74 14.74 -0.34
CA SER A 236 -19.56 15.26 -1.03
C SER A 236 -18.68 16.08 -0.08
N GLN A 237 -17.37 15.90 -0.16
CA GLN A 237 -16.38 16.69 0.58
C GLN A 237 -15.21 17.12 -0.31
N GLY A 238 -14.63 16.18 -1.05
CA GLY A 238 -13.48 16.43 -1.92
C GLY A 238 -13.82 16.73 -3.38
N GLN A 239 -12.79 16.99 -4.17
CA GLN A 239 -12.88 17.10 -5.63
C GLN A 239 -12.88 15.72 -6.29
N ILE A 240 -13.55 15.58 -7.44
CA ILE A 240 -13.49 14.34 -8.21
C ILE A 240 -12.10 14.22 -8.85
N VAL A 241 -11.44 13.10 -8.61
CA VAL A 241 -10.17 12.73 -9.22
C VAL A 241 -10.36 11.58 -10.18
N GLU A 242 -9.56 11.58 -11.24
CA GLU A 242 -9.58 10.51 -12.22
C GLU A 242 -8.69 9.36 -11.77
N GLY A 243 -9.18 8.14 -11.94
CA GLY A 243 -8.43 6.91 -11.74
C GLY A 243 -7.93 6.31 -13.06
N GLY A 244 -7.33 5.13 -12.92
CA GLY A 244 -6.97 4.25 -14.02
C GLY A 244 -8.10 3.27 -14.35
N ILE A 245 -7.73 2.17 -15.00
CA ILE A 245 -8.62 1.04 -15.26
C ILE A 245 -8.48 0.06 -14.09
N GLY A 246 -9.49 -0.02 -13.22
CA GLY A 246 -9.50 -0.93 -12.08
C GLY A 246 -8.65 -0.49 -10.88
N PHE A 247 -8.27 0.80 -10.80
CA PHE A 247 -7.62 1.35 -9.60
C PHE A 247 -7.70 2.88 -9.54
N VAL A 248 -7.62 3.41 -8.31
CA VAL A 248 -7.50 4.84 -8.02
C VAL A 248 -6.19 5.07 -7.24
N PRO A 249 -5.29 5.95 -7.70
CA PRO A 249 -4.03 6.23 -7.00
C PRO A 249 -4.26 6.85 -5.62
N SER A 250 -3.52 6.41 -4.60
CA SER A 250 -3.82 6.75 -3.20
C SER A 250 -3.47 8.20 -2.86
N ARG A 251 -2.42 8.77 -3.46
CA ARG A 251 -2.08 10.18 -3.21
C ARG A 251 -3.08 11.10 -3.90
N LEU A 252 -3.41 10.82 -5.16
CA LEU A 252 -4.40 11.61 -5.89
C LEU A 252 -5.79 11.50 -5.26
N LEU A 253 -6.17 10.34 -4.74
CA LEU A 253 -7.40 10.21 -3.96
C LEU A 253 -7.39 11.12 -2.73
N ALA A 254 -6.30 11.15 -1.96
CA ALA A 254 -6.21 12.01 -0.79
C ALA A 254 -6.18 13.50 -1.14
N SER A 255 -5.59 13.88 -2.27
CA SER A 255 -5.55 15.28 -2.74
C SER A 255 -6.94 15.84 -3.05
N SER A 256 -7.95 14.98 -3.21
CA SER A 256 -9.34 15.42 -3.33
C SER A 256 -9.83 16.21 -2.11
N ALA A 257 -9.33 15.90 -0.91
CA ALA A 257 -9.85 16.48 0.35
C ALA A 257 -8.82 17.25 1.18
N VAL A 258 -7.53 16.95 1.04
CA VAL A 258 -6.47 17.54 1.87
C VAL A 258 -5.24 17.92 1.05
N ASP A 259 -4.43 18.83 1.58
CA ASP A 259 -3.14 19.18 0.99
C ASP A 259 -2.11 18.07 1.20
N ILE A 260 -1.76 17.39 0.10
CA ILE A 260 -0.79 16.29 0.07
C ILE A 260 0.66 16.73 -0.18
N SER A 261 0.90 18.00 -0.54
CA SER A 261 2.23 18.48 -0.92
C SER A 261 3.21 18.26 0.22
N GLN A 262 4.37 17.71 -0.11
CA GLN A 262 5.48 17.45 0.81
C GLN A 262 5.11 16.53 1.99
N LYS A 263 4.04 15.75 1.87
CA LYS A 263 3.57 14.85 2.93
C LYS A 263 3.49 13.41 2.44
N SER A 264 3.96 12.50 3.29
CA SER A 264 3.90 11.06 3.07
C SER A 264 2.47 10.53 3.15
N LEU A 265 2.19 9.42 2.48
CA LEU A 265 0.89 8.73 2.59
C LEU A 265 0.56 8.36 4.04
N ARG A 266 1.54 7.88 4.82
CA ARG A 266 1.34 7.61 6.26
C ARG A 266 0.78 8.83 6.96
N LYS A 267 1.46 9.98 6.86
CA LYS A 267 1.04 11.24 7.49
C LYS A 267 -0.33 11.71 7.00
N ILE A 268 -0.57 11.65 5.69
CA ILE A 268 -1.82 12.08 5.08
C ILE A 268 -3.00 11.29 5.67
N TYR A 269 -2.93 9.96 5.66
CA TYR A 269 -4.04 9.11 6.08
C TYR A 269 -4.16 8.93 7.60
N SER A 270 -3.08 9.15 8.37
CA SER A 270 -3.10 9.08 9.83
C SER A 270 -3.50 10.39 10.51
N GLU A 271 -3.15 11.55 9.93
CA GLU A 271 -3.30 12.85 10.61
C GLU A 271 -4.22 13.84 9.90
N LEU A 272 -4.31 13.79 8.56
CA LEU A 272 -4.96 14.85 7.77
C LEU A 272 -6.31 14.45 7.22
N VAL A 273 -6.43 13.23 6.68
CA VAL A 273 -7.70 12.70 6.18
C VAL A 273 -8.65 12.54 7.36
N PRO A 274 -9.82 13.20 7.36
CA PRO A 274 -10.77 13.15 8.46
C PRO A 274 -11.14 11.72 8.86
N GLU A 275 -11.48 11.55 10.12
CA GLU A 275 -11.90 10.26 10.68
C GLU A 275 -13.23 9.77 10.08
N ASP A 276 -14.11 10.70 9.71
CA ASP A 276 -15.40 10.47 9.06
C ASP A 276 -15.31 10.41 7.53
N ALA A 277 -14.10 10.36 6.97
CA ALA A 277 -13.89 10.24 5.54
C ALA A 277 -14.23 8.83 5.03
N VAL A 278 -14.77 8.77 3.81
CA VAL A 278 -15.07 7.54 3.08
C VAL A 278 -14.56 7.66 1.65
N ILE A 279 -13.98 6.59 1.12
CA ILE A 279 -13.55 6.55 -0.26
C ILE A 279 -14.76 6.24 -1.13
N VAL A 280 -15.04 7.07 -2.13
CA VAL A 280 -16.15 6.84 -3.07
C VAL A 280 -15.58 6.77 -4.47
N HIS A 281 -15.91 5.72 -5.23
CA HIS A 281 -15.46 5.59 -6.62
C HIS A 281 -16.56 5.00 -7.52
N THR A 282 -16.39 5.16 -8.83
CA THR A 282 -17.25 4.53 -9.83
C THR A 282 -16.74 3.15 -10.22
N HIS A 283 -17.66 2.25 -10.56
CA HIS A 283 -17.39 0.91 -11.09
C HIS A 283 -18.06 0.77 -12.46
N PRO A 284 -17.39 1.21 -13.55
CA PRO A 284 -17.95 1.14 -14.90
C PRO A 284 -18.27 -0.30 -15.32
N GLY A 285 -19.48 -0.53 -15.85
CA GLY A 285 -19.94 -1.84 -16.30
C GLY A 285 -20.53 -2.73 -15.19
N GLY A 286 -20.32 -2.40 -13.92
CA GLY A 286 -20.76 -3.17 -12.77
C GLY A 286 -22.03 -2.67 -12.09
N THR A 287 -22.36 -3.28 -10.94
CA THR A 287 -23.43 -2.86 -10.01
C THR A 287 -22.89 -2.19 -8.75
N GLY A 288 -21.57 -2.04 -8.66
CA GLY A 288 -20.86 -1.55 -7.48
C GLY A 288 -20.15 -2.66 -6.71
N VAL A 289 -20.40 -3.94 -6.98
CA VAL A 289 -19.72 -5.04 -6.28
C VAL A 289 -18.20 -4.93 -6.49
N MET A 290 -17.47 -4.92 -5.38
CA MET A 290 -16.03 -4.75 -5.30
C MET A 290 -15.29 -6.09 -5.21
N HIS A 291 -14.05 -6.09 -5.67
CA HIS A 291 -13.10 -7.18 -5.50
C HIS A 291 -12.14 -6.92 -4.33
N ILE A 292 -11.34 -7.94 -3.98
CA ILE A 292 -10.33 -7.84 -2.91
C ILE A 292 -9.39 -6.64 -3.06
N GLY A 293 -9.11 -6.21 -4.30
CA GLY A 293 -8.28 -5.03 -4.57
C GLY A 293 -8.85 -3.75 -3.96
N ASP A 294 -10.17 -3.54 -4.06
CA ASP A 294 -10.83 -2.33 -3.55
C ASP A 294 -10.89 -2.36 -2.02
N ALA A 295 -11.22 -3.52 -1.46
CA ALA A 295 -11.24 -3.74 -0.03
C ALA A 295 -9.86 -3.45 0.59
N ASN A 296 -8.78 -3.85 -0.07
CA ASN A 296 -7.43 -3.53 0.36
C ASN A 296 -7.08 -2.05 0.10
N ALA A 297 -7.50 -1.46 -1.01
CA ALA A 297 -7.24 -0.06 -1.35
C ALA A 297 -8.02 0.95 -0.47
N GLY A 298 -9.04 0.49 0.27
CA GLY A 298 -9.73 1.28 1.29
C GLY A 298 -9.52 0.73 2.70
N PRO A 299 -10.47 -0.06 3.24
CA PRO A 299 -10.50 -0.41 4.65
C PRO A 299 -9.32 -1.29 5.11
N GLY A 300 -8.77 -2.13 4.22
CA GLY A 300 -7.60 -2.96 4.53
C GLY A 300 -6.33 -2.14 4.76
N THR A 301 -6.05 -1.17 3.90
CA THR A 301 -4.83 -0.34 3.99
C THR A 301 -5.03 0.89 4.86
N TRP A 302 -6.06 1.69 4.56
CA TRP A 302 -6.27 3.02 5.14
C TRP A 302 -7.30 3.05 6.27
N GLY A 303 -7.92 1.91 6.59
CA GLY A 303 -8.96 1.83 7.62
C GLY A 303 -10.24 2.61 7.29
N ARG A 304 -10.32 3.21 6.09
CA ARG A 304 -11.49 3.98 5.63
C ARG A 304 -12.40 3.07 4.82
N ALA A 305 -13.70 3.15 5.06
CA ALA A 305 -14.69 2.43 4.25
C ALA A 305 -14.59 2.87 2.77
N ILE A 306 -14.98 1.97 1.87
CA ILE A 306 -14.99 2.23 0.44
C ILE A 306 -16.37 1.96 -0.15
N VAL A 307 -16.87 2.91 -0.93
CA VAL A 307 -18.15 2.86 -1.66
C VAL A 307 -17.86 2.81 -3.15
N ALA A 308 -18.54 1.90 -3.84
CA ALA A 308 -18.48 1.75 -5.28
C ALA A 308 -19.85 1.99 -5.90
N ILE A 309 -19.91 2.86 -6.91
CA ILE A 309 -21.14 3.19 -7.66
C ILE A 309 -21.07 2.51 -9.03
N GLY A 310 -21.88 1.47 -9.22
CA GLY A 310 -21.97 0.79 -10.50
C GLY A 310 -22.84 1.55 -11.50
N HIS A 311 -22.35 1.69 -12.74
CA HIS A 311 -23.15 2.24 -13.84
C HIS A 311 -22.89 1.51 -15.16
N ASP A 312 -23.84 1.61 -16.09
CA ASP A 312 -23.66 1.07 -17.44
C ASP A 312 -23.01 2.05 -18.42
N ALA A 313 -22.81 1.59 -19.66
CA ALA A 313 -22.22 2.37 -20.75
C ALA A 313 -23.06 3.59 -21.17
N LYS A 314 -24.27 3.77 -20.64
CA LYS A 314 -25.12 4.96 -20.84
C LYS A 314 -25.13 5.88 -19.62
N GLY A 315 -24.28 5.61 -18.62
CA GLY A 315 -24.25 6.35 -17.35
C GLY A 315 -25.48 6.11 -16.49
N LYS A 316 -26.24 5.02 -16.71
CA LYS A 316 -27.34 4.66 -15.82
C LYS A 316 -26.79 3.94 -14.61
N ILE A 317 -26.98 4.52 -13.43
CA ILE A 317 -26.62 3.91 -12.15
C ILE A 317 -27.40 2.61 -11.97
N ARG A 318 -26.69 1.53 -11.63
CA ARG A 318 -27.22 0.19 -11.39
C ARG A 318 -27.28 -0.17 -9.91
N GLY A 319 -26.48 0.48 -9.08
CA GLY A 319 -26.43 0.25 -7.64
C GLY A 319 -25.22 0.92 -7.00
N ALA A 320 -25.19 0.89 -5.68
CA ALA A 320 -24.03 1.26 -4.90
C ALA A 320 -23.83 0.22 -3.78
N THR A 321 -22.59 -0.15 -3.51
CA THR A 321 -22.23 -1.02 -2.39
C THR A 321 -21.08 -0.43 -1.60
N VAL A 322 -20.99 -0.81 -0.33
CA VAL A 322 -19.92 -0.41 0.59
C VAL A 322 -19.19 -1.65 1.12
N VAL A 323 -17.88 -1.54 1.30
CA VAL A 323 -17.10 -2.41 2.17
C VAL A 323 -16.64 -1.56 3.34
N GLU A 324 -17.08 -1.94 4.54
CA GLU A 324 -16.78 -1.25 5.78
C GLU A 324 -15.56 -1.91 6.46
N SER A 325 -14.84 -1.12 7.25
CA SER A 325 -13.79 -1.63 8.14
C SER A 325 -14.40 -2.56 9.19
N GLY A 326 -13.86 -3.77 9.36
CA GLY A 326 -14.38 -4.73 10.33
C GLY A 326 -13.55 -6.02 10.43
N ASP A 327 -13.73 -6.76 11.53
CA ASP A 327 -12.86 -7.88 11.91
C ASP A 327 -12.74 -8.96 10.83
N LYS A 328 -13.86 -9.30 10.17
CA LYS A 328 -13.85 -10.31 9.12
C LYS A 328 -12.96 -9.91 7.93
N LEU A 329 -12.90 -8.61 7.59
CA LEU A 329 -12.03 -8.11 6.54
C LEU A 329 -10.56 -8.33 6.92
N TYR A 330 -10.18 -7.98 8.15
CA TYR A 330 -8.81 -8.11 8.63
C TYR A 330 -8.38 -9.57 8.78
N GLN A 331 -9.28 -10.44 9.25
CA GLN A 331 -9.05 -11.89 9.29
C GLN A 331 -8.77 -12.46 7.90
N LEU A 332 -9.52 -12.04 6.88
CA LEU A 332 -9.28 -12.46 5.49
C LEU A 332 -7.95 -11.93 4.95
N ALA A 333 -7.54 -10.71 5.32
CA ALA A 333 -6.24 -10.15 4.95
C ALA A 333 -5.08 -10.91 5.61
N ASP A 334 -5.19 -11.22 6.91
CA ASP A 334 -4.20 -12.01 7.65
C ASP A 334 -4.07 -13.42 7.04
N GLU A 335 -5.20 -14.07 6.75
CA GLU A 335 -5.22 -15.39 6.12
C GLU A 335 -4.58 -15.37 4.72
N ASP A 336 -4.85 -14.33 3.91
CA ASP A 336 -4.28 -14.21 2.56
C ASP A 336 -2.75 -14.10 2.56
N GLU A 337 -2.18 -13.34 3.49
CA GLU A 337 -0.72 -13.22 3.68
C GLU A 337 -0.11 -14.55 4.14
N GLN A 338 -0.75 -15.25 5.09
CA GLN A 338 -0.31 -16.56 5.56
C GLN A 338 -0.30 -17.61 4.45
N LEU A 339 -1.36 -17.67 3.63
CA LEU A 339 -1.41 -18.53 2.46
C LEU A 339 -0.34 -18.17 1.44
N GLY A 340 -0.03 -16.88 1.29
CA GLY A 340 1.05 -16.38 0.44
C GLY A 340 2.43 -16.90 0.85
N LEU A 341 2.67 -17.13 2.14
CA LEU A 341 3.88 -17.78 2.65
C LEU A 341 3.85 -19.30 2.47
N GLN A 342 2.73 -19.93 2.83
CA GLN A 342 2.55 -21.38 2.72
C GLN A 342 2.68 -21.89 1.27
N PHE A 343 2.35 -21.05 0.28
CA PHE A 343 2.48 -21.38 -1.14
C PHE A 343 3.87 -21.93 -1.49
N PHE A 344 4.92 -21.32 -0.94
CA PHE A 344 6.30 -21.74 -1.21
C PHE A 344 6.77 -22.93 -0.36
N GLN A 345 5.94 -23.39 0.57
CA GLN A 345 6.20 -24.57 1.41
C GLN A 345 5.42 -25.80 0.89
N ALA A 346 4.63 -25.65 -0.18
CA ALA A 346 3.89 -26.76 -0.76
C ALA A 346 4.84 -27.73 -1.48
N GLU A 347 4.93 -28.98 -0.99
CA GLU A 347 5.76 -30.04 -1.57
C GLU A 347 5.03 -30.88 -2.61
N THR A 348 3.71 -30.73 -2.74
CA THR A 348 2.89 -31.49 -3.71
C THR A 348 1.92 -30.58 -4.49
N PRO A 349 1.57 -30.95 -5.74
CA PRO A 349 0.56 -30.23 -6.52
C PRO A 349 -0.80 -30.13 -5.82
N GLU A 350 -1.19 -31.15 -5.06
CA GLU A 350 -2.44 -31.16 -4.29
C GLU A 350 -2.41 -30.08 -3.21
N ARG A 351 -1.30 -29.94 -2.48
CA ARG A 351 -1.16 -28.91 -1.46
C ARG A 351 -1.13 -27.51 -2.06
N GLU A 352 -0.45 -27.33 -3.19
CA GLU A 352 -0.47 -26.06 -3.92
C GLU A 352 -1.90 -25.72 -4.38
N ALA A 353 -2.64 -26.70 -4.91
CA ALA A 353 -4.01 -26.52 -5.36
C ALA A 353 -4.94 -26.14 -4.19
N GLU A 354 -4.80 -26.76 -3.02
CA GLU A 354 -5.53 -26.38 -1.80
C GLU A 354 -5.31 -24.90 -1.44
N ILE A 355 -4.05 -24.44 -1.42
CA ILE A 355 -3.69 -23.06 -1.09
C ILE A 355 -4.29 -22.09 -2.11
N ARG A 356 -4.15 -22.37 -3.42
CA ARG A 356 -4.74 -21.55 -4.49
C ARG A 356 -6.26 -21.49 -4.38
N ASN A 357 -6.91 -22.64 -4.19
CA ASN A 357 -8.36 -22.72 -4.03
C ASN A 357 -8.84 -21.93 -2.80
N ARG A 358 -8.08 -21.95 -1.70
CA ARG A 358 -8.40 -21.13 -0.53
C ARG A 358 -8.25 -19.63 -0.81
N LYS A 359 -7.18 -19.20 -1.49
CA LYS A 359 -7.04 -17.78 -1.92
C LYS A 359 -8.19 -17.34 -2.83
N PHE A 360 -8.66 -18.21 -3.73
CA PHE A 360 -9.87 -17.93 -4.51
C PHE A 360 -11.12 -17.83 -3.64
N GLY A 361 -11.26 -18.70 -2.63
CA GLY A 361 -12.35 -18.63 -1.65
C GLY A 361 -12.34 -17.33 -0.84
N ILE A 362 -11.16 -16.86 -0.40
CA ILE A 362 -10.99 -15.56 0.26
C ILE A 362 -11.48 -14.44 -0.65
N ALA A 363 -11.09 -14.43 -1.93
CA ALA A 363 -11.55 -13.41 -2.87
C ALA A 363 -13.09 -13.39 -3.01
N GLN A 364 -13.74 -14.56 -2.97
CA GLN A 364 -15.21 -14.65 -2.94
C GLN A 364 -15.82 -14.13 -1.63
N GLU A 365 -15.19 -14.42 -0.49
CA GLU A 365 -15.63 -13.90 0.81
C GLU A 365 -15.50 -12.37 0.89
N TYR A 366 -14.47 -11.78 0.29
CA TYR A 366 -14.35 -10.32 0.12
C TYR A 366 -15.53 -9.73 -0.66
N THR A 367 -15.91 -10.36 -1.79
CA THR A 367 -17.12 -9.99 -2.54
C THR A 367 -18.36 -10.05 -1.64
N GLY A 368 -18.42 -11.05 -0.74
CA GLY A 368 -19.49 -11.21 0.25
C GLY A 368 -19.55 -10.11 1.33
N LEU A 369 -18.47 -9.33 1.51
CA LEU A 369 -18.46 -8.16 2.41
C LEU A 369 -19.14 -6.93 1.77
N CYS A 370 -19.40 -6.95 0.46
CA CYS A 370 -20.06 -5.84 -0.23
C CYS A 370 -21.52 -5.72 0.21
N LYS A 371 -21.83 -4.69 1.01
CA LYS A 371 -23.17 -4.39 1.48
C LYS A 371 -23.85 -3.38 0.55
N PRO A 372 -25.05 -3.66 0.00
CA PRO A 372 -25.79 -2.66 -0.77
C PRO A 372 -26.21 -1.48 0.11
N ILE A 373 -26.13 -0.27 -0.42
CA ILE A 373 -26.56 0.98 0.24
C ILE A 373 -27.59 1.71 -0.60
N GLN A 374 -28.40 2.56 0.04
CA GLN A 374 -29.38 3.38 -0.66
C GLN A 374 -28.72 4.54 -1.41
N ILE A 375 -29.30 4.93 -2.54
CA ILE A 375 -28.94 6.16 -3.26
C ILE A 375 -30.12 7.10 -3.12
N ASN A 376 -30.03 8.09 -2.23
CA ASN A 376 -31.17 8.91 -1.81
C ASN A 376 -30.84 10.38 -1.64
#